data_AF-A0A7X8M8Q9-F1
#
_entry.id   AF-A0A7X8M8Q9-F1
#
_cell.length_a   1.000
_cell.length_b   1.000
_cell.length_c   1.000
_cell.angle_alpha   90.00
_cell.angle_beta   90.00
_cell.angle_gamma   90.00
#
_symmetry.space_group_name_H-M   'P 1'
#
loop_
_entity.id
_entity.type
_entity.pdbx_description
1 polymer ?
#
loop_
_entity_poly.entity_id
_entity_poly.type
_entity_poly.pdbx_seq_one_letter_code
_entity_poly.pdbx_strand_id
1 'polypeptide(L)'
;MASRSVLAASRYRQIIGVNEDVRVGIIGIRSKGAQHIEEFYKIPGVRVVALCDADLDILHRETDKFSSRKEPVAAYQDLRRLLDDPQIDAVAIATPNHWHSLAAIWACQAGKDVYVEKPVSHTVREGRKLVEAARKYNRIVQAGTQNRSDTGFREAIEFIRQGHIGKILYAHGVWYKERTSIGRVTQPQPVPASVDYNLWTGPAKMQPLMRRRLHYDWHWFWEYGDGEMANIGVHQIDDCRFALNLNHYPKRLWSLGGRFVFDDDGETPNT
;
A
#
# COMPACT_ATOMS: atom_id res chain seq x y z
N MET A 1 -29.68 12.62 44.76
CA MET A 1 -29.46 13.39 43.50
C MET A 1 -28.82 12.46 42.49
N ALA A 2 -29.28 12.55 41.24
CA ALA A 2 -29.21 11.52 40.22
C ALA A 2 -27.80 11.10 39.77
N SER A 3 -27.66 9.79 39.55
CA SER A 3 -26.60 9.13 38.78
C SER A 3 -26.58 9.66 37.35
N ARG A 4 -25.39 10.07 36.86
CA ARG A 4 -25.14 10.30 35.43
C ARG A 4 -24.35 9.11 34.88
N SER A 5 -25.08 8.10 34.45
CA SER A 5 -24.58 7.06 33.55
C SER A 5 -24.27 7.72 32.20
N VAL A 6 -22.99 7.85 31.84
CA VAL A 6 -22.59 8.18 30.47
C VAL A 6 -22.72 6.89 29.66
N LEU A 7 -23.85 6.72 28.97
CA LEU A 7 -23.95 5.73 27.90
C LEU A 7 -23.01 6.17 26.78
N ALA A 8 -21.83 5.55 26.71
CA ALA A 8 -21.09 5.49 25.47
C ALA A 8 -21.94 4.66 24.50
N ALA A 9 -22.64 5.35 23.59
CA ALA A 9 -23.36 4.69 22.51
C ALA A 9 -22.35 3.96 21.62
N SER A 10 -22.17 2.66 21.85
CA SER A 10 -21.61 1.74 20.87
C SER A 10 -22.46 1.86 19.60
N ARG A 11 -21.93 2.51 18.57
CA ARG A 11 -22.55 2.58 17.24
C ARG A 11 -22.45 1.26 16.47
N TYR A 12 -21.95 0.19 17.07
CA TYR A 12 -21.97 -1.15 16.49
C TYR A 12 -23.26 -1.88 16.81
N ARG A 13 -24.36 -1.41 16.22
CA ARG A 13 -25.59 -2.20 15.99
C ARG A 13 -26.56 -1.41 15.11
N GLN A 14 -26.21 -1.25 13.84
CA GLN A 14 -27.22 -1.19 12.80
C GLN A 14 -26.94 -2.29 11.78
N ILE A 15 -27.58 -3.42 12.05
CA ILE A 15 -28.25 -4.30 11.08
C ILE A 15 -27.38 -4.69 9.88
N ILE A 16 -26.67 -5.81 10.05
CA ILE A 16 -26.34 -6.72 8.94
C ILE A 16 -27.69 -7.19 8.40
N GLY A 17 -28.05 -6.74 7.20
CA GLY A 17 -29.28 -7.15 6.55
C GLY A 17 -29.11 -7.10 5.05
N VAL A 18 -29.03 -8.28 4.42
CA VAL A 18 -29.48 -8.67 3.06
C VAL A 18 -29.02 -7.80 1.85
N ASN A 19 -28.26 -6.73 2.07
CA ASN A 19 -27.53 -5.92 1.09
C ASN A 19 -26.04 -5.81 1.52
N GLU A 20 -25.41 -6.95 1.78
CA GLU A 20 -24.27 -7.15 2.70
C GLU A 20 -22.86 -7.00 2.08
N ASP A 21 -22.72 -6.35 0.92
CA ASP A 21 -21.39 -6.22 0.30
C ASP A 21 -20.52 -5.22 1.07
N VAL A 22 -19.28 -5.59 1.38
CA VAL A 22 -18.24 -4.65 1.82
C VAL A 22 -17.87 -3.77 0.63
N ARG A 23 -18.08 -2.45 0.76
CA ARG A 23 -17.85 -1.49 -0.30
C ARG A 23 -16.44 -0.94 -0.22
N VAL A 24 -15.65 -1.21 -1.25
CA VAL A 24 -14.21 -0.90 -1.27
C VAL A 24 -13.92 0.23 -2.25
N GLY A 25 -13.17 1.23 -1.78
CA GLY A 25 -12.53 2.23 -2.61
C GLY A 25 -11.08 1.85 -2.91
N ILE A 26 -10.57 2.09 -4.11
CA ILE A 26 -9.17 1.80 -4.46
C ILE A 26 -8.44 3.09 -4.81
N ILE A 27 -7.33 3.35 -4.12
CA ILE A 27 -6.52 4.57 -4.24
C ILE A 27 -5.17 4.20 -4.86
N GLY A 28 -4.89 4.74 -6.04
CA GLY A 28 -3.82 4.29 -6.94
C GLY A 28 -4.26 3.04 -7.70
N ILE A 29 -4.63 3.19 -8.97
CA ILE A 29 -5.35 2.13 -9.72
C ILE A 29 -4.61 1.62 -10.95
N ARG A 30 -3.37 2.07 -11.17
CA ARG A 30 -2.46 1.46 -12.15
C ARG A 30 -1.97 0.10 -11.65
N SER A 31 -1.39 -0.73 -12.52
CA SER A 31 -0.58 -1.92 -12.20
C SER A 31 -1.10 -2.71 -10.97
N LYS A 32 -0.53 -2.51 -9.77
CA LYS A 32 -0.95 -3.22 -8.56
C LYS A 32 -2.39 -2.90 -8.13
N GLY A 33 -2.84 -1.65 -8.22
CA GLY A 33 -4.23 -1.27 -7.99
C GLY A 33 -5.19 -1.91 -8.99
N ALA A 34 -4.79 -2.06 -10.26
CA ALA A 34 -5.58 -2.80 -11.25
C ALA A 34 -5.72 -4.28 -10.88
N GLN A 35 -4.65 -4.91 -10.36
CA GLN A 35 -4.73 -6.26 -9.82
C GLN A 35 -5.65 -6.33 -8.61
N HIS A 36 -5.64 -5.33 -7.71
CA HIS A 36 -6.59 -5.30 -6.59
C HIS A 36 -8.03 -5.24 -7.06
N ILE A 37 -8.35 -4.44 -8.09
CA ILE A 37 -9.68 -4.44 -8.71
C ILE A 37 -10.07 -5.87 -9.11
N GLU A 38 -9.21 -6.55 -9.88
CA GLU A 38 -9.45 -7.91 -10.35
C GLU A 38 -9.61 -8.93 -9.21
N GLU A 39 -8.81 -8.83 -8.15
CA GLU A 39 -8.91 -9.75 -7.02
C GLU A 39 -10.17 -9.51 -6.17
N PHE A 40 -10.55 -8.25 -5.92
CA PHE A 40 -11.78 -7.95 -5.17
C PHE A 40 -13.04 -8.44 -5.90
N TYR A 41 -13.04 -8.41 -7.23
CA TYR A 41 -14.13 -8.98 -8.04
C TYR A 41 -14.35 -10.48 -7.81
N LYS A 42 -13.34 -11.21 -7.35
CA LYS A 42 -13.42 -12.65 -7.10
C LYS A 42 -13.94 -12.98 -5.70
N ILE A 43 -14.09 -11.99 -4.82
CA ILE A 43 -14.48 -12.21 -3.42
C ILE A 43 -15.99 -11.99 -3.29
N PRO A 44 -16.79 -13.04 -3.00
CA PRO A 44 -18.22 -12.87 -2.71
C PRO A 44 -18.43 -11.93 -1.53
N GLY A 45 -19.42 -11.03 -1.63
CA GLY A 45 -19.68 -10.06 -0.58
C GLY A 45 -18.75 -8.85 -0.59
N VAL A 46 -18.00 -8.60 -1.67
CA VAL A 46 -17.17 -7.40 -1.83
C VAL A 46 -17.53 -6.70 -3.15
N ARG A 47 -17.70 -5.39 -3.09
CA ARG A 47 -17.93 -4.57 -4.28
C ARG A 47 -16.95 -3.40 -4.32
N VAL A 48 -16.24 -3.23 -5.44
CA VAL A 48 -15.51 -1.99 -5.72
C VAL A 48 -16.52 -0.91 -6.08
N VAL A 49 -16.58 0.17 -5.31
CA VAL A 49 -17.57 1.25 -5.49
C VAL A 49 -16.95 2.58 -5.89
N ALA A 50 -15.63 2.73 -5.68
CA ALA A 50 -14.92 3.97 -5.95
C ALA A 50 -13.48 3.71 -6.39
N LEU A 51 -13.01 4.53 -7.33
CA LEU A 51 -11.64 4.55 -7.82
C LEU A 51 -11.05 5.93 -7.61
N CYS A 52 -9.76 5.98 -7.26
CA CYS A 52 -9.03 7.21 -7.09
C CYS A 52 -7.64 7.15 -7.69
N ASP A 53 -7.30 8.12 -8.53
CA ASP A 53 -5.97 8.30 -9.09
C ASP A 53 -5.72 9.78 -9.41
N ALA A 54 -4.49 10.26 -9.20
CA ALA A 54 -4.12 11.64 -9.52
C ALA A 54 -4.04 11.86 -11.04
N ASP A 55 -3.91 10.78 -11.82
CA ASP A 55 -3.91 10.77 -13.28
C ASP A 55 -5.31 10.49 -13.84
N LEU A 56 -5.93 11.50 -14.46
CA LEU A 56 -7.26 11.40 -15.05
C LEU A 56 -7.34 10.42 -16.21
N ASP A 57 -6.26 10.22 -16.98
CA ASP A 57 -6.29 9.24 -18.08
C ASP A 57 -6.38 7.83 -17.52
N ILE A 58 -5.67 7.56 -16.42
CA ILE A 58 -5.75 6.29 -15.70
C ILE A 58 -7.14 6.14 -15.07
N LEU A 59 -7.64 7.17 -14.40
CA LEU A 59 -8.94 7.17 -13.75
C LEU A 59 -10.07 6.88 -14.74
N HIS A 60 -10.16 7.65 -15.81
CA HIS A 60 -11.20 7.50 -16.84
C HIS A 60 -11.12 6.13 -17.53
N ARG A 61 -9.91 5.69 -17.89
CA ARG A 61 -9.74 4.37 -18.53
C ARG A 61 -10.27 3.24 -17.67
N GLU A 62 -10.01 3.26 -16.36
CA GLU A 62 -10.51 2.20 -15.48
C GLU A 62 -12.03 2.36 -15.22
N THR A 63 -12.55 3.57 -15.00
CA THR A 63 -14.00 3.79 -14.81
C THR A 63 -14.83 3.45 -16.04
N ASP A 64 -14.28 3.60 -17.24
CA ASP A 64 -14.94 3.19 -18.49
C ASP A 64 -15.10 1.68 -18.58
N LYS A 65 -14.14 0.89 -18.04
CA LYS A 65 -14.28 -0.57 -17.95
C LYS A 65 -15.44 -0.96 -17.03
N PHE A 66 -15.64 -0.25 -15.94
CA PHE A 66 -16.79 -0.45 -15.04
C PHE A 66 -18.11 -0.08 -15.72
N SER A 67 -18.12 1.07 -16.42
CA SER A 67 -19.30 1.54 -17.17
C SER A 67 -19.70 0.57 -18.28
N SER A 68 -18.74 0.03 -19.04
CA SER A 68 -19.01 -0.97 -20.09
C SER A 68 -19.59 -2.29 -19.55
N ARG A 69 -19.32 -2.63 -18.29
CA ARG A 69 -19.92 -3.77 -17.58
C ARG A 69 -21.29 -3.44 -16.95
N LYS A 70 -21.76 -2.19 -17.07
CA LYS A 70 -22.97 -1.67 -16.41
C LYS A 70 -22.88 -1.67 -14.88
N GLU A 71 -21.67 -1.48 -14.36
CA GLU A 71 -21.37 -1.43 -12.92
C GLU A 71 -20.62 -0.11 -12.60
N PRO A 72 -21.21 1.07 -12.80
CA PRO A 72 -20.50 2.32 -12.64
C PRO A 72 -19.97 2.49 -11.22
N VAL A 73 -18.77 3.07 -11.11
CA VAL A 73 -18.09 3.38 -9.85
C VAL A 73 -17.83 4.87 -9.74
N ALA A 74 -17.80 5.39 -8.51
CA ALA A 74 -17.45 6.77 -8.26
C ALA A 74 -15.98 7.03 -8.61
N ALA A 75 -15.70 8.17 -9.24
CA ALA A 75 -14.37 8.55 -9.69
C ALA A 75 -13.88 9.77 -8.89
N TYR A 76 -12.70 9.65 -8.27
CA TYR A 76 -12.13 10.70 -7.44
C TYR A 76 -10.68 10.99 -7.84
N GLN A 77 -10.35 12.19 -8.29
CA GLN A 77 -8.95 12.54 -8.52
C GLN A 77 -8.19 12.75 -7.20
N ASP A 78 -8.88 13.25 -6.18
CA ASP A 78 -8.34 13.56 -4.85
C ASP A 78 -8.84 12.55 -3.82
N LEU A 79 -7.89 11.83 -3.20
CA LEU A 79 -8.20 10.80 -2.21
C LEU A 79 -8.95 11.35 -1.00
N ARG A 80 -8.79 12.63 -0.64
CA ARG A 80 -9.54 13.25 0.47
C ARG A 80 -11.04 13.20 0.22
N ARG A 81 -11.46 13.40 -1.03
CA ARG A 81 -12.88 13.32 -1.44
C ARG A 81 -13.40 11.90 -1.39
N LEU A 82 -12.60 10.93 -1.81
CA LEU A 82 -12.95 9.51 -1.64
C LEU A 82 -13.09 9.16 -0.16
N LEU A 83 -12.18 9.62 0.70
CA LEU A 83 -12.23 9.35 2.13
C LEU A 83 -13.42 9.99 2.85
N ASP A 84 -13.95 11.10 2.34
CA ASP A 84 -15.16 11.74 2.86
C ASP A 84 -16.46 10.99 2.47
N ASP A 85 -16.40 10.06 1.51
CA ASP A 85 -17.58 9.34 1.02
C ASP A 85 -18.10 8.34 2.08
N PRO A 86 -19.34 8.49 2.58
CA PRO A 86 -19.95 7.55 3.53
C PRO A 86 -20.38 6.23 2.88
N GLN A 87 -20.33 6.12 1.55
CA GLN A 87 -20.65 4.91 0.81
C GLN A 87 -19.47 3.93 0.69
N ILE A 88 -18.34 4.23 1.31
CA ILE A 88 -17.14 3.40 1.29
C ILE A 88 -16.90 2.87 2.71
N ASP A 89 -16.71 1.56 2.85
CA ASP A 89 -16.48 0.90 4.14
C ASP A 89 -14.98 0.66 4.39
N ALA A 90 -14.24 0.31 3.33
CA ALA A 90 -12.82 0.05 3.37
C ALA A 90 -12.09 0.64 2.14
N VAL A 91 -10.77 0.84 2.26
CA VAL A 91 -9.93 1.28 1.15
C VAL A 91 -8.74 0.36 0.92
N ALA A 92 -8.37 0.16 -0.34
CA ALA A 92 -7.11 -0.43 -0.75
C ALA A 92 -6.19 0.64 -1.32
N ILE A 93 -4.99 0.78 -0.75
CA ILE A 93 -4.01 1.82 -1.10
C ILE A 93 -2.85 1.15 -1.84
N ALA A 94 -2.69 1.48 -3.12
CA ALA A 94 -1.61 1.03 -4.00
C ALA A 94 -0.94 2.22 -4.70
N THR A 95 -0.73 3.29 -3.94
CA THR A 95 -0.02 4.51 -4.37
C THR A 95 1.51 4.28 -4.31
N PRO A 96 2.34 5.27 -4.65
CA PRO A 96 3.76 5.20 -4.32
C PRO A 96 4.02 5.26 -2.79
N ASN A 97 5.20 4.79 -2.35
CA ASN A 97 5.52 4.57 -0.93
C ASN A 97 5.26 5.79 -0.03
N HIS A 98 5.66 6.99 -0.48
CA HIS A 98 5.51 8.23 0.28
C HIS A 98 4.06 8.56 0.68
N TRP A 99 3.07 8.03 -0.02
CA TRP A 99 1.66 8.22 0.30
C TRP A 99 1.11 7.21 1.32
N HIS A 100 1.67 6.00 1.39
CA HIS A 100 1.05 4.85 2.05
C HIS A 100 0.58 5.14 3.48
N SER A 101 1.50 5.58 4.33
CA SER A 101 1.17 5.80 5.75
C SER A 101 0.22 6.97 5.96
N LEU A 102 0.40 8.09 5.25
CA LEU A 102 -0.49 9.24 5.41
C LEU A 102 -1.91 8.92 4.94
N ALA A 103 -2.04 8.32 3.76
CA ALA A 103 -3.34 7.91 3.21
C ALA A 103 -4.04 6.90 4.13
N ALA A 104 -3.30 5.91 4.67
CA ALA A 104 -3.84 4.94 5.60
C ALA A 104 -4.27 5.57 6.94
N ILE A 105 -3.51 6.54 7.47
CA ILE A 105 -3.89 7.29 8.68
C ILE A 105 -5.16 8.10 8.44
N TRP A 106 -5.26 8.81 7.32
CA TRP A 106 -6.46 9.58 6.97
C TRP A 106 -7.67 8.67 6.76
N ALA A 107 -7.48 7.52 6.11
CA ALA A 107 -8.54 6.52 5.98
C ALA A 107 -9.02 6.04 7.35
N CYS A 108 -8.10 5.78 8.27
CA CYS A 108 -8.47 5.39 9.63
C CYS A 108 -9.26 6.49 10.35
N GLN A 109 -8.85 7.75 10.20
CA GLN A 109 -9.54 8.92 10.75
C GLN A 109 -10.95 9.08 10.18
N ALA A 110 -11.13 8.77 8.90
CA ALA A 110 -12.40 8.78 8.20
C ALA A 110 -13.27 7.54 8.46
N GLY A 111 -12.89 6.68 9.42
CA GLY A 111 -13.66 5.51 9.82
C GLY A 111 -13.56 4.32 8.87
N LYS A 112 -12.67 4.35 7.87
CA LYS A 112 -12.49 3.27 6.89
C LYS A 112 -11.52 2.21 7.40
N ASP A 113 -11.79 0.94 7.10
CA ASP A 113 -10.78 -0.12 7.21
C ASP A 113 -9.80 -0.04 6.03
N VAL A 114 -8.57 -0.55 6.20
CA VAL A 114 -7.47 -0.29 5.26
C VAL A 114 -6.73 -1.57 4.88
N TYR A 115 -6.57 -1.78 3.58
CA TYR A 115 -5.48 -2.56 3.01
C TYR A 115 -4.45 -1.58 2.43
N VAL A 116 -3.18 -1.67 2.81
CA VAL A 116 -2.12 -0.80 2.30
C VAL A 116 -0.98 -1.63 1.76
N GLU A 117 -0.59 -1.37 0.52
CA GLU A 117 0.50 -2.08 -0.15
C GLU A 117 1.82 -1.96 0.60
N LYS A 118 2.70 -2.91 0.32
CA LYS A 118 4.08 -2.84 0.78
C LYS A 118 4.87 -1.83 -0.06
N PRO A 119 5.88 -1.18 0.53
CA PRO A 119 6.14 -1.10 1.97
C PRO A 119 5.06 -0.28 2.66
N VAL A 120 4.61 -0.66 3.86
CA VAL A 120 3.50 0.05 4.57
C VAL A 120 3.81 1.53 4.85
N SER A 121 5.10 1.88 4.88
CA SER A 121 5.59 3.21 5.23
C SER A 121 6.89 3.50 4.50
N HIS A 122 7.09 4.77 4.17
CA HIS A 122 8.36 5.30 3.66
C HIS A 122 9.40 5.38 4.78
N THR A 123 8.97 5.73 6.00
CA THR A 123 9.85 5.73 7.19
C THR A 123 9.32 4.90 8.35
N VAL A 124 10.22 4.39 9.20
CA VAL A 124 9.85 3.65 10.42
C VAL A 124 8.94 4.48 11.35
N ARG A 125 9.15 5.80 11.39
CA ARG A 125 8.36 6.72 12.21
C ARG A 125 6.92 6.80 11.73
N GLU A 126 6.70 6.89 10.42
CA GLU A 126 5.37 6.89 9.82
C GLU A 126 4.62 5.60 10.10
N GLY A 127 5.28 4.44 9.95
CA GLY A 127 4.68 3.15 10.26
C GLY A 127 4.21 3.05 11.72
N ARG A 128 4.98 3.59 12.67
CA ARG A 128 4.55 3.69 14.09
C ARG A 128 3.31 4.55 14.25
N LYS A 129 3.24 5.68 13.54
CA LYS A 129 2.06 6.57 13.56
C LYS A 129 0.83 5.93 12.94
N LEU A 130 1.00 5.10 11.91
CA LEU A 130 -0.10 4.31 11.36
C LEU A 130 -0.63 3.29 12.38
N VAL A 131 0.25 2.58 13.11
CA VAL A 131 -0.18 1.66 14.18
C VAL A 131 -0.93 2.39 15.29
N GLU A 132 -0.44 3.56 15.71
CA GLU A 132 -1.14 4.41 16.68
C GLU A 132 -2.53 4.83 16.17
N ALA A 133 -2.64 5.25 14.91
CA ALA A 133 -3.91 5.66 14.29
C ALA A 133 -4.90 4.49 14.19
N ALA A 134 -4.47 3.33 13.68
CA ALA A 134 -5.31 2.13 13.57
C ALA A 134 -5.95 1.75 14.91
N ARG A 135 -5.14 1.77 15.98
CA ARG A 135 -5.60 1.48 17.34
C ARG A 135 -6.52 2.58 17.90
N LYS A 136 -6.14 3.85 17.71
CA LYS A 136 -6.91 5.01 18.20
C LYS A 136 -8.32 5.05 17.60
N TYR A 137 -8.43 4.83 16.30
CA TYR A 137 -9.70 4.88 15.56
C TYR A 137 -10.37 3.50 15.44
N ASN A 138 -9.83 2.48 16.11
CA ASN A 138 -10.34 1.11 16.12
C ASN A 138 -10.67 0.58 14.71
N ARG A 139 -9.70 0.66 13.80
CA ARG A 139 -9.80 0.22 12.40
C ARG A 139 -8.95 -1.01 12.14
N ILE A 140 -9.40 -1.84 11.22
CA ILE A 140 -8.61 -2.95 10.69
C ILE A 140 -7.63 -2.38 9.66
N VAL A 141 -6.33 -2.65 9.84
CA VAL A 141 -5.28 -2.28 8.89
C VAL A 141 -4.45 -3.51 8.54
N GLN A 142 -4.46 -3.88 7.27
CA GLN A 142 -3.69 -4.98 6.71
C GLN A 142 -2.57 -4.46 5.80
N ALA A 143 -1.36 -4.94 6.06
CA ALA A 143 -0.20 -4.70 5.22
C ALA A 143 -0.19 -5.65 4.00
N GLY A 144 0.21 -5.14 2.84
CA GLY A 144 0.33 -5.88 1.58
C GLY A 144 1.51 -6.84 1.49
N THR A 145 1.84 -7.55 2.56
CA THR A 145 2.83 -8.64 2.54
C THR A 145 2.14 -9.95 2.15
N GLN A 146 1.82 -10.11 0.86
CA GLN A 146 0.88 -11.15 0.39
C GLN A 146 1.30 -12.60 0.69
N ASN A 147 2.61 -12.89 0.80
CA ASN A 147 3.10 -14.25 1.05
C ASN A 147 2.53 -14.84 2.35
N ARG A 148 2.21 -14.00 3.35
CA ARG A 148 1.56 -14.44 4.58
C ARG A 148 0.16 -15.06 4.38
N SER A 149 -0.49 -14.76 3.26
CA SER A 149 -1.80 -15.28 2.88
C SER A 149 -1.72 -16.42 1.87
N ASP A 150 -0.54 -16.70 1.31
CA ASP A 150 -0.33 -17.82 0.39
C ASP A 150 -0.48 -19.17 1.12
N THR A 151 -1.27 -20.09 0.56
CA THR A 151 -1.58 -21.37 1.22
C THR A 151 -0.35 -22.25 1.34
N GLY A 152 0.44 -22.37 0.28
CA GLY A 152 1.66 -23.18 0.27
C GLY A 152 2.70 -22.63 1.24
N PHE A 153 2.87 -21.32 1.29
CA PHE A 153 3.78 -20.67 2.21
C PHE A 153 3.36 -20.85 3.67
N ARG A 154 2.05 -20.75 3.96
CA ARG A 154 1.51 -21.02 5.31
C ARG A 154 1.73 -22.46 5.74
N GLU A 155 1.49 -23.42 4.86
CA GLU A 155 1.74 -24.85 5.13
C GLU A 155 3.23 -25.13 5.38
N ALA A 156 4.11 -24.55 4.57
CA ALA A 156 5.56 -24.66 4.76
C ALA A 156 6.01 -24.07 6.10
N ILE A 157 5.47 -22.91 6.51
CA ILE A 157 5.79 -22.30 7.81
C ILE A 157 5.27 -23.15 8.97
N GLU A 158 4.07 -23.71 8.85
CA GLU A 158 3.52 -24.60 9.87
C GLU A 158 4.39 -25.86 10.01
N PHE A 159 4.81 -26.46 8.90
CA PHE A 159 5.76 -27.58 8.89
C PHE A 159 7.08 -27.21 9.59
N ILE A 160 7.64 -26.03 9.30
CA ILE A 160 8.85 -25.53 9.97
C ILE A 160 8.63 -25.39 11.48
N ARG A 161 7.50 -24.80 11.90
CA ARG A 161 7.18 -24.54 13.31
C ARG A 161 6.88 -25.81 14.11
N GLN A 162 6.42 -26.87 13.46
CA GLN A 162 6.25 -28.19 14.06
C GLN A 162 7.60 -28.90 14.32
N GLY A 163 8.72 -28.30 13.92
CA GLY A 163 10.06 -28.79 14.23
C GLY A 163 10.60 -29.81 13.25
N HIS A 164 9.94 -30.04 12.11
CA HIS A 164 10.35 -31.03 11.11
C HIS A 164 11.72 -30.76 10.47
N ILE A 165 12.23 -29.51 10.56
CA ILE A 165 13.57 -29.14 10.08
C ILE A 165 14.59 -28.92 11.22
N GLY A 166 14.20 -29.23 12.46
CA GLY A 166 15.02 -29.01 13.65
C GLY A 166 15.16 -27.53 14.03
N LYS A 167 16.22 -27.21 14.80
CA LYS A 167 16.47 -25.84 15.28
C LYS A 167 16.98 -24.96 14.15
N ILE A 168 16.25 -23.89 13.84
CA ILE A 168 16.65 -22.90 12.85
C ILE A 168 17.82 -22.06 13.40
N LEU A 169 18.93 -22.03 12.66
CA LEU A 169 20.12 -21.26 13.02
C LEU A 169 20.26 -19.97 12.20
N TYR A 170 19.72 -19.98 10.98
CA TYR A 170 19.87 -18.90 10.00
C TYR A 170 18.69 -18.92 9.03
N ALA A 171 18.20 -17.73 8.65
CA ALA A 171 17.21 -17.55 7.61
C ALA A 171 17.75 -16.51 6.62
N HIS A 172 17.64 -16.81 5.32
CA HIS A 172 18.17 -15.98 4.25
C HIS A 172 17.12 -15.84 3.16
N GLY A 173 16.66 -14.61 2.94
CA GLY A 173 15.77 -14.28 1.84
C GLY A 173 16.58 -13.67 0.71
N VAL A 174 16.34 -14.15 -0.52
CA VAL A 174 17.07 -13.72 -1.71
C VAL A 174 16.07 -13.47 -2.83
N TRP A 175 16.30 -12.41 -3.61
CA TRP A 175 15.48 -12.11 -4.77
C TRP A 175 16.35 -11.74 -5.96
N TYR A 176 16.32 -12.61 -6.99
CA TYR A 176 17.02 -12.37 -8.24
C TYR A 176 16.02 -11.84 -9.27
N LYS A 177 16.06 -10.54 -9.52
CA LYS A 177 15.31 -9.95 -10.63
C LYS A 177 16.13 -8.86 -11.27
N GLU A 178 16.43 -9.05 -12.54
CA GLU A 178 17.16 -8.08 -13.33
C GLU A 178 16.43 -6.73 -13.33
N ARG A 179 17.24 -5.67 -13.26
CA ARG A 179 16.82 -4.30 -13.45
C ARG A 179 17.63 -3.70 -14.58
N THR A 180 16.99 -2.83 -15.34
CA THR A 180 17.66 -1.99 -16.31
C THR A 180 17.81 -0.59 -15.74
N SER A 181 18.80 0.14 -16.24
CA SER A 181 18.97 1.55 -15.91
C SER A 181 17.71 2.36 -16.21
N ILE A 182 17.40 3.33 -15.35
CA ILE A 182 16.33 4.32 -15.62
C ILE A 182 16.80 5.46 -16.54
N GLY A 183 18.09 5.48 -16.86
CA GLY A 183 18.74 6.50 -17.68
C GLY A 183 18.83 7.86 -16.99
N ARG A 184 19.34 8.83 -17.75
CA ARG A 184 19.49 10.22 -17.30
C ARG A 184 18.54 11.18 -17.99
N VAL A 185 18.19 12.25 -17.28
CA VAL A 185 17.59 13.47 -17.78
C VAL A 185 18.41 14.68 -17.34
N THR A 186 18.64 15.63 -18.25
CA THR A 186 19.42 16.85 -17.98
C THR A 186 18.54 18.06 -17.68
N GLN A 187 17.23 17.94 -17.87
CA GLN A 187 16.24 18.99 -17.70
C GLN A 187 14.94 18.41 -17.13
N PRO A 188 14.10 19.23 -16.47
CA PRO A 188 12.77 18.82 -16.08
C PRO A 188 11.98 18.22 -17.24
N GLN A 189 11.36 17.06 -16.99
CA GLN A 189 10.47 16.41 -17.93
C GLN A 189 9.07 17.02 -17.81
N PRO A 190 8.30 17.11 -18.91
CA PRO A 190 6.92 17.58 -18.82
C PRO A 190 6.09 16.60 -17.98
N VAL A 191 5.35 17.13 -17.02
CA VAL A 191 4.29 16.38 -16.35
C VAL A 191 3.14 16.22 -17.37
N PRO A 192 2.61 15.00 -17.59
CA PRO A 192 1.44 14.80 -18.43
C PRO A 192 0.26 15.66 -17.96
N ALA A 193 -0.48 16.26 -18.89
CA ALA A 193 -1.58 17.17 -18.57
C ALA A 193 -2.73 16.50 -17.78
N SER A 194 -2.86 15.19 -17.88
CA SER A 194 -3.82 14.38 -17.13
C SER A 194 -3.44 14.16 -15.66
N VAL A 195 -2.19 14.41 -15.28
CA VAL A 195 -1.69 14.18 -13.92
C VAL A 195 -1.78 15.48 -13.11
N ASP A 196 -2.60 15.49 -12.06
CA ASP A 196 -2.45 16.49 -11.01
C ASP A 196 -1.18 16.16 -10.22
N TYR A 197 -0.10 16.86 -10.55
CA TYR A 197 1.21 16.59 -9.96
C TYR A 197 1.29 16.94 -8.47
N ASN A 198 0.44 17.85 -8.00
CA ASN A 198 0.37 18.19 -6.58
C ASN A 198 -0.29 17.07 -5.79
N LEU A 199 -1.36 16.48 -6.30
CA LEU A 199 -1.96 15.29 -5.71
C LEU A 199 -1.03 14.07 -5.83
N TRP A 200 -0.35 13.91 -6.97
CA TRP A 200 0.61 12.82 -7.16
C TRP A 200 1.77 12.91 -6.16
N THR A 201 2.36 14.10 -5.99
CA THR A 201 3.48 14.35 -5.07
C THR A 201 3.05 14.28 -3.61
N GLY A 202 1.89 14.83 -3.26
CA GLY A 202 1.32 14.66 -1.94
C GLY A 202 2.22 15.13 -0.78
N PRO A 203 2.56 14.24 0.18
CA PRO A 203 3.40 14.61 1.32
C PRO A 203 4.88 14.81 0.99
N ALA A 204 5.32 14.38 -0.19
CA ALA A 204 6.68 14.59 -0.65
C ALA A 204 6.93 16.07 -0.98
N LYS A 205 8.20 16.48 -0.98
CA LYS A 205 8.61 17.80 -1.42
C LYS A 205 8.33 17.93 -2.93
N MET A 206 7.59 18.97 -3.30
CA MET A 206 7.40 19.34 -4.71
C MET A 206 8.76 19.66 -5.35
N GLN A 207 9.12 18.92 -6.38
CA GLN A 207 10.33 19.07 -7.17
C GLN A 207 9.98 18.94 -8.66
N PRO A 208 10.75 19.53 -9.59
CA PRO A 208 10.57 19.25 -11.01
C PRO A 208 10.67 17.74 -11.30
N LEU A 209 9.96 17.27 -12.32
CA LEU A 209 10.00 15.87 -12.71
C LEU A 209 11.36 15.53 -13.37
N MET A 210 12.32 15.07 -12.56
CA MET A 210 13.67 14.70 -13.02
C MET A 210 13.81 13.19 -13.29
N ARG A 211 12.81 12.59 -13.95
CA ARG A 211 12.83 11.15 -14.32
C ARG A 211 12.02 10.88 -15.58
N ARG A 212 12.41 9.86 -16.35
CA ARG A 212 11.78 9.52 -17.63
C ARG A 212 10.36 8.97 -17.47
N ARG A 213 10.16 8.01 -16.56
CA ARG A 213 8.84 7.40 -16.32
C ARG A 213 8.28 7.87 -14.99
N LEU A 214 7.38 8.86 -15.04
CA LEU A 214 6.68 9.40 -13.87
C LEU A 214 6.11 8.29 -12.97
N HIS A 215 5.38 7.34 -13.58
CA HIS A 215 4.63 6.28 -12.90
C HIS A 215 5.41 5.00 -12.55
N TYR A 216 6.75 4.97 -12.73
CA TYR A 216 7.54 3.80 -12.32
C TYR A 216 8.91 4.15 -11.73
N ASP A 217 9.64 5.10 -12.31
CA ASP A 217 11.02 5.36 -11.88
C ASP A 217 11.10 5.97 -10.48
N TRP A 218 9.96 6.44 -9.93
CA TRP A 218 9.84 6.97 -8.56
C TRP A 218 10.36 6.03 -7.47
N HIS A 219 10.41 4.71 -7.71
CA HIS A 219 10.95 3.74 -6.75
C HIS A 219 12.40 4.05 -6.35
N TRP A 220 13.16 4.68 -7.23
CA TRP A 220 14.61 4.90 -7.08
C TRP A 220 14.98 6.30 -6.59
N PHE A 221 13.99 7.12 -6.21
CA PHE A 221 14.21 8.47 -5.69
C PHE A 221 13.74 8.52 -4.25
N TRP A 222 14.60 8.95 -3.33
CA TRP A 222 14.36 8.92 -1.88
C TRP A 222 13.15 9.73 -1.45
N GLU A 223 12.75 10.69 -2.26
CA GLU A 223 11.58 11.52 -2.00
C GLU A 223 10.26 10.74 -2.15
N TYR A 224 10.25 9.67 -2.97
CA TYR A 224 9.02 8.96 -3.34
C TYR A 224 9.03 7.46 -3.03
N GLY A 225 10.20 6.82 -3.03
CA GLY A 225 10.39 5.40 -2.75
C GLY A 225 11.76 5.10 -2.11
N ASP A 226 11.97 3.85 -1.73
CA ASP A 226 13.15 3.43 -0.94
C ASP A 226 13.97 2.33 -1.62
N GLY A 227 13.91 2.28 -2.94
CA GLY A 227 14.67 1.35 -3.77
C GLY A 227 14.25 -0.11 -3.61
N GLU A 228 15.16 -1.02 -3.98
CA GLU A 228 14.85 -2.46 -4.04
C GLU A 228 14.56 -3.06 -2.66
N MET A 229 15.15 -2.49 -1.60
CA MET A 229 14.93 -2.96 -0.24
C MET A 229 13.47 -2.85 0.16
N ALA A 230 12.79 -1.76 -0.18
CA ALA A 230 11.37 -1.61 0.12
C ALA A 230 10.45 -2.09 -1.02
N ASN A 231 10.96 -2.17 -2.25
CA ASN A 231 10.21 -2.78 -3.34
C ASN A 231 10.06 -4.30 -3.14
N ILE A 232 11.16 -5.04 -3.01
CA ILE A 232 11.12 -6.50 -2.89
C ILE A 232 11.78 -7.02 -1.62
N GLY A 233 12.83 -6.37 -1.11
CA GLY A 233 13.52 -6.80 0.10
C GLY A 233 12.58 -6.97 1.30
N VAL A 234 11.55 -6.13 1.41
CA VAL A 234 10.53 -6.20 2.45
C VAL A 234 9.77 -7.53 2.45
N HIS A 235 9.49 -8.12 1.28
CA HIS A 235 8.86 -9.45 1.23
C HIS A 235 9.79 -10.52 1.80
N GLN A 236 11.04 -10.52 1.35
CA GLN A 236 12.03 -11.52 1.76
C GLN A 236 12.35 -11.46 3.26
N ILE A 237 12.44 -10.24 3.80
CA ILE A 237 12.63 -10.02 5.23
C ILE A 237 11.37 -10.45 6.00
N ASP A 238 10.18 -10.12 5.50
CA ASP A 238 8.92 -10.50 6.14
C ASP A 238 8.73 -12.02 6.18
N ASP A 239 9.04 -12.71 5.08
CA ASP A 239 8.99 -14.18 4.96
C ASP A 239 9.89 -14.85 6.00
N CYS A 240 11.14 -14.43 6.11
CA CYS A 240 12.08 -14.93 7.11
C CYS A 240 11.57 -14.68 8.53
N ARG A 241 11.06 -13.47 8.80
CA ARG A 241 10.53 -13.11 10.13
C ARG A 241 9.27 -13.90 10.47
N PHE A 242 8.42 -14.17 9.48
CA PHE A 242 7.19 -14.93 9.66
C PHE A 242 7.51 -16.39 9.94
N ALA A 243 8.40 -17.03 9.17
CA ALA A 243 8.86 -18.39 9.42
C ALA A 243 9.46 -18.56 10.83
N LEU A 244 10.31 -17.60 11.25
CA LEU A 244 10.96 -17.58 12.56
C LEU A 244 10.04 -17.15 13.73
N ASN A 245 8.78 -16.79 13.45
CA ASN A 245 7.82 -16.27 14.43
C ASN A 245 8.36 -15.05 15.24
N LEU A 246 9.03 -14.11 14.55
CA LEU A 246 9.63 -12.94 15.18
C LEU A 246 8.64 -11.78 15.31
N ASN A 247 8.27 -11.46 16.55
CA ASN A 247 7.38 -10.37 16.92
C ASN A 247 8.10 -9.15 17.55
N HIS A 248 9.44 -9.11 17.49
CA HIS A 248 10.26 -8.03 18.05
C HIS A 248 11.22 -7.46 17.00
N TYR A 249 11.79 -6.29 17.30
CA TYR A 249 12.79 -5.63 16.45
C TYR A 249 14.15 -6.33 16.56
N PRO A 250 14.99 -6.29 15.49
CA PRO A 250 16.35 -6.80 15.58
C PRO A 250 17.15 -6.01 16.63
N LYS A 251 18.02 -6.70 17.37
CA LYS A 251 18.91 -6.06 18.37
C LYS A 251 20.04 -5.26 17.70
N ARG A 252 20.42 -5.64 16.49
CA ARG A 252 21.47 -5.03 15.67
C ARG A 252 21.05 -5.13 14.21
N LEU A 253 21.34 -4.10 13.44
CA LEU A 253 21.10 -4.04 12.01
C LEU A 253 22.37 -3.53 11.33
N TRP A 254 22.73 -4.14 10.22
CA TRP A 254 23.76 -3.67 9.31
C TRP A 254 23.20 -3.78 7.90
N SER A 255 23.39 -2.72 7.11
CA SER A 255 23.10 -2.70 5.68
C SER A 255 24.38 -2.30 4.96
N LEU A 256 24.65 -2.99 3.86
CA LEU A 256 25.67 -2.63 2.89
C LEU A 256 24.97 -2.58 1.53
N GLY A 257 25.20 -1.49 0.81
CA GLY A 257 24.65 -1.27 -0.51
C GLY A 257 25.20 0.03 -1.06
N GLY A 258 25.31 0.11 -2.38
CA GLY A 258 25.76 1.31 -3.06
C GLY A 258 25.21 1.37 -4.46
N ARG A 259 25.69 2.33 -5.24
CA ARG A 259 25.36 2.46 -6.65
C ARG A 259 26.60 2.12 -7.47
N PHE A 260 26.68 0.88 -7.94
CA PHE A 260 27.85 0.37 -8.67
C PHE A 260 27.51 -0.18 -10.06
N VAL A 261 26.23 -0.42 -10.36
CA VAL A 261 25.84 -1.04 -11.64
C VAL A 261 25.52 0.02 -12.70
N PHE A 262 24.58 0.92 -12.40
CA PHE A 262 24.07 1.89 -13.37
C PHE A 262 24.48 3.32 -13.05
N ASP A 263 24.98 3.99 -14.08
CA ASP A 263 25.27 5.41 -14.09
C ASP A 263 24.04 6.20 -14.58
N ASP A 264 23.06 6.37 -13.68
CA ASP A 264 21.74 6.97 -13.96
C ASP A 264 21.21 7.84 -12.81
N ASP A 265 20.00 8.38 -12.98
CA ASP A 265 19.43 9.35 -12.03
C ASP A 265 18.92 8.73 -10.72
N GLY A 266 18.97 7.40 -10.55
CA GLY A 266 18.53 6.77 -9.32
C GLY A 266 19.40 7.17 -8.13
N GLU A 267 18.78 7.34 -6.96
CA GLU A 267 19.44 7.78 -5.73
C GLU A 267 19.63 6.63 -4.72
N THR A 268 18.83 5.57 -4.87
CA THR A 268 18.84 4.40 -3.97
C THR A 268 19.93 3.39 -4.37
N PRO A 269 20.42 2.53 -3.45
CA PRO A 269 21.34 1.45 -3.81
C PRO A 269 20.81 0.56 -4.96
N ASN A 270 21.71 0.10 -5.82
CA ASN A 270 21.44 -0.83 -6.93
C ASN A 270 22.29 -2.11 -6.87
N THR A 271 22.89 -2.38 -5.70
CA THR A 271 23.67 -3.57 -5.33
C THR A 271 23.39 -3.97 -3.90
#